data_AF-A0A502EUD0-F1
#
_entry.id   AF-A0A502EUD0-F1
#
_cell.length_a   1.000
_cell.length_b   1.000
_cell.length_c   1.000
_cell.angle_alpha   90.00
_cell.angle_beta   90.00
_cell.angle_gamma   90.00
#
_symmetry.space_group_name_H-M   'P 1'
#
loop_
_entity.id
_entity.type
_entity.pdbx_description
1 polymer ?
#
loop_
_entity_poly.entity_id
_entity_poly.type
_entity_poly.pdbx_seq_one_letter_code
_entity_poly.pdbx_strand_id
1 'polypeptide(L)'
;MFLLPFWLYDNNKEALDISTNLITIISSLITLIIAFLLFDKFGVSKKVLDQNIEVVFKLLEVIKSKTIYTEYESDSGTHHSVISIGNTSNELVNNLIDDKIIVFNYDDINKGLNEINQFANNVWLPNQIKKKIQKISLWSASSVEDTFSHKNKYVKIYFDLYPEARKDIKVTWFTTNQNETTLKDFRLSLQDLLVEIKIWLNKHSDYKADINI
;
A
#
# COMPACT_ATOMS: atom_id res chain seq x y z
N MET A 1 -51.18 -49.89 50.58
CA MET A 1 -50.70 -49.90 49.18
C MET A 1 -51.26 -48.66 48.51
N PHE A 2 -50.48 -47.57 48.46
CA PHE A 2 -50.89 -46.32 47.82
C PHE A 2 -50.59 -46.43 46.32
N LEU A 3 -51.63 -46.56 45.50
CA LEU A 3 -51.54 -46.39 44.07
C LEU A 3 -51.49 -44.88 43.79
N LEU A 4 -50.30 -44.35 43.57
CA LEU A 4 -50.15 -43.01 43.00
C LEU A 4 -50.85 -42.98 41.63
N PRO A 5 -51.63 -41.94 41.32
CA PRO A 5 -52.43 -41.92 40.10
C PRO A 5 -51.50 -41.81 38.89
N PHE A 6 -51.60 -42.82 38.02
CA PHE A 6 -50.85 -43.00 36.76
C PHE A 6 -50.87 -41.75 35.85
N TRP A 7 -51.88 -40.88 36.02
CA TRP A 7 -52.06 -39.62 35.29
C TRP A 7 -51.00 -38.54 35.56
N LEU A 8 -50.31 -38.56 36.71
CA LEU A 8 -49.21 -37.62 36.98
C LEU A 8 -47.91 -38.03 36.29
N TYR A 9 -47.79 -39.29 35.84
CA TYR A 9 -46.57 -39.80 35.23
C TYR A 9 -46.45 -39.39 33.75
N ASP A 10 -47.55 -39.44 32.98
CA ASP A 10 -47.55 -39.10 31.55
C ASP A 10 -47.32 -37.60 31.30
N ASN A 11 -47.97 -36.71 32.04
CA ASN A 11 -47.79 -35.25 31.87
C ASN A 11 -46.36 -34.79 32.20
N ASN A 12 -45.73 -35.40 33.21
CA ASN A 12 -44.34 -35.10 33.57
C ASN A 12 -43.37 -35.64 32.52
N LYS A 13 -43.68 -36.79 31.91
CA LYS A 13 -42.88 -37.40 30.86
C LYS A 13 -42.95 -36.60 29.55
N GLU A 14 -44.14 -36.14 29.16
CA GLU A 14 -44.31 -35.22 28.01
C GLU A 14 -43.59 -33.88 28.24
N ALA A 15 -43.69 -33.29 29.43
CA ALA A 15 -42.96 -32.06 29.76
C ALA A 15 -41.43 -32.25 29.74
N LEU A 16 -40.95 -33.40 30.20
CA LEU A 16 -39.54 -33.81 30.11
C LEU A 16 -39.10 -34.03 28.66
N ASP A 17 -39.92 -34.67 27.83
CA ASP A 17 -39.60 -34.91 26.41
C ASP A 17 -39.62 -33.60 25.60
N ILE A 18 -40.54 -32.69 25.88
CA ILE A 18 -40.57 -31.35 25.26
C ILE A 18 -39.34 -30.52 25.68
N SER A 19 -38.98 -30.54 26.97
CA SER A 19 -37.81 -29.78 27.46
C SER A 19 -36.49 -30.34 26.94
N THR A 20 -36.33 -31.66 26.87
CA THR A 20 -35.14 -32.29 26.27
C THR A 20 -35.03 -31.99 24.78
N ASN A 21 -36.13 -32.06 24.03
CA ASN A 21 -36.15 -31.66 22.61
C ASN A 21 -35.80 -30.19 22.42
N LEU A 22 -36.31 -29.28 23.25
CA LEU A 22 -35.94 -27.87 23.23
C LEU A 22 -34.45 -27.67 23.51
N ILE A 23 -33.90 -28.37 24.50
CA ILE A 23 -32.46 -28.33 24.81
C ILE A 23 -31.64 -28.85 23.62
N THR A 24 -32.08 -29.92 22.96
CA THR A 24 -31.41 -30.46 21.76
C THR A 24 -31.45 -29.47 20.60
N ILE A 25 -32.59 -28.81 20.36
CA ILE A 25 -32.74 -27.79 19.32
C ILE A 25 -31.82 -26.59 19.62
N ILE A 26 -31.82 -26.10 20.86
CA ILE A 26 -30.98 -24.98 21.30
C ILE A 26 -29.49 -25.35 21.19
N SER A 27 -29.11 -26.55 21.63
CA SER A 27 -27.73 -27.05 21.52
C SER A 27 -27.28 -27.15 20.07
N SER A 28 -28.15 -27.63 19.18
CA SER A 28 -27.89 -27.70 17.74
C SER A 28 -27.72 -26.31 17.13
N LEU A 29 -28.55 -25.34 17.54
CA LEU A 29 -28.45 -23.95 17.09
C LEU A 29 -27.15 -23.29 17.57
N ILE A 30 -26.77 -23.48 18.83
CA ILE A 30 -25.51 -22.98 19.39
C ILE A 30 -24.32 -23.58 18.63
N THR A 31 -24.37 -24.89 18.34
CA THR A 31 -23.32 -25.58 17.59
C THR A 31 -23.19 -25.02 16.17
N LEU A 32 -24.32 -24.74 15.51
CA LEU A 32 -24.33 -24.10 14.19
C LEU A 32 -23.72 -22.69 14.23
N ILE A 33 -24.05 -21.89 15.25
CA ILE A 33 -23.45 -20.56 15.45
C ILE A 33 -21.94 -20.67 15.65
N ILE A 34 -21.48 -21.59 16.50
CA ILE A 34 -20.04 -21.82 16.72
C ILE A 34 -19.36 -22.25 15.42
N ALA A 35 -19.95 -23.17 14.67
CA ALA A 35 -19.42 -23.63 13.39
C ALA A 35 -19.31 -22.46 12.38
N PHE A 36 -20.31 -21.58 12.33
CA PHE A 36 -20.28 -20.40 11.47
C PHE A 36 -19.20 -19.41 11.91
N LEU A 37 -19.08 -19.13 13.21
CA LEU A 37 -18.03 -18.27 13.76
C LEU A 37 -16.63 -18.83 13.52
N LEU A 38 -16.46 -20.15 13.64
CA LEU A 38 -15.19 -20.82 13.34
C LEU A 38 -14.87 -20.77 11.84
N PHE A 39 -15.86 -21.02 10.97
CA PHE A 39 -15.68 -20.93 9.52
C PHE A 39 -15.31 -19.52 9.06
N ASP A 40 -15.97 -18.50 9.61
CA ASP A 40 -15.70 -17.10 9.28
C ASP A 40 -14.32 -16.65 9.78
N LYS A 41 -13.98 -17.03 11.03
CA LYS A 41 -12.69 -16.70 11.66
C LYS A 41 -11.50 -17.43 11.02
N PHE A 42 -11.64 -18.71 10.71
CA PHE A 42 -10.52 -19.55 10.25
C PHE A 42 -10.49 -19.80 8.74
N GLY A 43 -11.62 -19.69 8.05
CA GLY A 43 -11.73 -19.89 6.61
C GLY A 43 -11.66 -18.59 5.84
N VAL A 44 -12.68 -17.74 5.98
CA VAL A 44 -12.84 -16.53 5.15
C VAL A 44 -11.84 -15.46 5.55
N SER A 45 -11.78 -15.11 6.84
CA SER A 45 -10.90 -14.04 7.33
C SER A 45 -9.42 -14.32 7.08
N LYS A 46 -9.00 -15.57 7.24
CA LYS A 46 -7.62 -15.99 6.94
C LYS A 46 -7.31 -15.87 5.45
N LYS A 47 -8.19 -16.36 4.57
CA LYS A 47 -7.98 -16.26 3.12
C LYS A 47 -7.91 -14.81 2.64
N VAL A 48 -8.73 -13.92 3.21
CA VAL A 48 -8.68 -12.48 2.93
C VAL A 48 -7.34 -11.90 3.39
N LEU A 49 -6.89 -12.25 4.60
CA LEU A 49 -5.61 -11.80 5.13
C LEU A 49 -4.44 -12.25 4.24
N ASP A 50 -4.44 -13.52 3.82
CA ASP A 50 -3.42 -14.09 2.94
C ASP A 50 -3.36 -13.34 1.60
N GLN A 51 -4.51 -13.01 1.00
CA GLN A 51 -4.58 -12.19 -0.22
C GLN A 51 -4.05 -10.78 -0.02
N ASN A 52 -4.39 -10.13 1.10
CA ASN A 52 -3.87 -8.81 1.42
C ASN A 52 -2.35 -8.84 1.57
N ILE A 53 -1.81 -9.84 2.28
CA ILE A 53 -0.38 -10.03 2.48
C ILE A 53 0.32 -10.20 1.12
N GLU A 54 -0.19 -11.08 0.26
CA GLU A 54 0.35 -11.32 -1.08
C GLU A 54 0.42 -10.02 -1.92
N VAL A 55 -0.65 -9.23 -1.92
CA VAL A 55 -0.70 -7.97 -2.68
C VAL A 55 0.25 -6.92 -2.10
N VAL A 56 0.37 -6.83 -0.77
CA VAL A 56 1.31 -5.90 -0.13
C VAL A 56 2.76 -6.29 -0.42
N PHE A 57 3.09 -7.58 -0.46
CA PHE A 57 4.42 -8.04 -0.86
C PHE A 57 4.74 -7.72 -2.32
N LYS A 58 3.80 -7.97 -3.23
CA LYS A 58 3.97 -7.60 -4.65
C LYS A 58 4.21 -6.10 -4.83
N LEU A 59 3.47 -5.27 -4.09
CA LEU A 59 3.68 -3.83 -4.09
C LEU A 59 5.09 -3.47 -3.60
N LEU A 60 5.55 -4.09 -2.50
CA LEU A 60 6.89 -3.84 -1.96
C LEU A 60 7.98 -4.23 -2.95
N GLU A 61 7.83 -5.37 -3.63
CA GLU A 61 8.76 -5.84 -4.66
C GLU A 61 8.85 -4.87 -5.84
N VAL A 62 7.69 -4.41 -6.35
CA VAL A 62 7.62 -3.40 -7.40
C VAL A 62 8.32 -2.12 -6.96
N ILE A 63 8.03 -1.59 -5.77
CA ILE A 63 8.67 -0.36 -5.27
C ILE A 63 10.19 -0.52 -5.17
N LYS A 64 10.68 -1.66 -4.63
CA LYS A 64 12.11 -1.94 -4.49
C LYS A 64 12.83 -2.09 -5.83
N SER A 65 12.12 -2.52 -6.88
CA SER A 65 12.70 -2.66 -8.21
C SER A 65 12.95 -1.32 -8.93
N LYS A 66 12.27 -0.26 -8.49
CA LYS A 66 12.34 1.05 -9.16
C LYS A 66 13.58 1.83 -8.74
N THR A 67 14.21 2.47 -9.74
CA THR A 67 15.31 3.40 -9.53
C THR A 67 14.91 4.79 -10.02
N ILE A 68 15.09 5.79 -9.17
CA ILE A 68 14.81 7.19 -9.51
C ILE A 68 16.13 7.87 -9.84
N TYR A 69 16.25 8.42 -11.04
CA TYR A 69 17.37 9.28 -11.42
C TYR A 69 16.95 10.74 -11.31
N THR A 70 17.87 11.59 -10.89
CA THR A 70 17.66 13.04 -10.80
C THR A 70 18.71 13.76 -11.61
N GLU A 71 18.33 14.82 -12.32
CA GLU A 71 19.23 15.72 -13.03
C GLU A 71 18.92 17.16 -12.67
N TYR A 72 19.96 17.94 -12.38
CA TYR A 72 19.83 19.36 -12.10
C TYR A 72 21.02 20.14 -12.63
N GLU A 73 20.79 21.41 -12.95
CA GLU A 73 21.85 22.36 -13.27
C GLU A 73 22.25 23.17 -12.04
N SER A 74 23.55 23.36 -11.90
CA SER A 74 24.17 24.31 -10.97
C SER A 74 25.20 25.16 -11.71
N ASP A 75 25.81 26.12 -11.00
CA ASP A 75 26.83 27.01 -11.58
C ASP A 75 28.08 26.25 -12.05
N SER A 76 28.30 25.02 -11.55
CA SER A 76 29.42 24.15 -11.95
C SER A 76 29.09 23.18 -13.08
N GLY A 77 27.85 23.18 -13.58
CA GLY A 77 27.40 22.34 -14.70
C GLY A 77 26.18 21.49 -14.38
N THR A 78 25.93 20.50 -15.22
CA THR A 78 24.84 19.52 -15.06
C THR A 78 25.29 18.38 -14.16
N HIS A 79 24.48 18.06 -13.16
CA HIS A 79 24.74 17.00 -12.19
C HIS A 79 23.67 15.94 -12.25
N HIS A 80 24.09 14.68 -12.08
CA HIS A 80 23.21 13.52 -12.03
C HIS A 80 23.35 12.81 -10.69
N SER A 81 22.24 12.40 -10.11
CA SER A 81 22.23 11.52 -8.94
C SER A 81 21.21 10.40 -9.09
N VAL A 82 21.44 9.33 -8.34
CA VAL A 82 20.61 8.13 -8.34
C VAL A 82 20.03 7.96 -6.94
N ILE A 83 18.73 7.74 -6.87
CA ILE A 83 18.01 7.41 -5.66
C ILE A 83 17.49 5.98 -5.84
N SER A 84 18.15 5.04 -5.16
CA SER A 84 17.64 3.68 -5.04
C SER A 84 16.59 3.64 -3.94
N ILE A 85 15.37 3.23 -4.27
CA ILE A 85 14.28 3.14 -3.31
C ILE A 85 14.48 1.95 -2.34
N GLY A 86 15.22 0.92 -2.77
CA GLY A 86 15.43 -0.31 -2.03
C GLY A 86 16.62 -0.33 -1.06
N ASN A 87 17.49 0.69 -1.08
CA ASN A 87 18.74 0.71 -0.31
C ASN A 87 18.82 2.00 0.53
N THR A 88 18.17 2.01 1.70
CA THR A 88 18.11 3.19 2.59
C THR A 88 19.23 3.22 3.64
N SER A 89 20.40 2.67 3.35
CA SER A 89 21.58 2.98 4.15
C SER A 89 22.09 4.38 3.80
N ASN A 90 21.49 5.42 4.41
CA ASN A 90 22.08 6.75 4.64
C ASN A 90 22.66 7.58 3.47
N GLU A 91 22.58 7.18 2.21
CA GLU A 91 23.09 8.00 1.08
C GLU A 91 22.08 9.03 0.54
N LEU A 92 20.95 9.23 1.22
CA LEU A 92 19.91 10.21 0.87
C LEU A 92 20.18 11.62 1.42
N VAL A 93 21.45 12.01 1.54
CA VAL A 93 21.85 13.35 2.02
C VAL A 93 22.58 14.09 0.91
N ASN A 94 21.85 14.45 -0.15
CA ASN A 94 22.24 15.56 -1.02
C ASN A 94 21.22 16.69 -0.82
N ASN A 95 21.29 17.34 0.35
CA ASN A 95 20.45 18.47 0.77
C ASN A 95 20.41 19.61 -0.26
N LEU A 96 21.38 19.68 -1.18
CA LEU A 96 21.51 20.73 -2.19
C LEU A 96 20.36 20.78 -3.20
N ILE A 97 19.62 19.68 -3.36
CA ILE A 97 18.54 19.57 -4.35
C ILE A 97 17.16 19.30 -3.75
N ASP A 98 17.08 19.16 -2.43
CA ASP A 98 15.86 18.79 -1.71
C ASP A 98 14.75 19.84 -1.89
N ASP A 99 15.11 21.12 -1.88
CA ASP A 99 14.17 22.24 -2.00
C ASP A 99 13.83 22.58 -3.48
N LYS A 100 14.45 21.89 -4.45
CA LYS A 100 14.15 22.11 -5.87
C LYS A 100 12.81 21.49 -6.23
N ILE A 101 12.06 22.18 -7.09
CA ILE A 101 10.77 21.72 -7.57
C ILE A 101 11.01 20.59 -8.57
N ILE A 102 10.28 19.48 -8.41
CA ILE A 102 10.34 18.37 -9.34
C ILE A 102 9.71 18.77 -10.67
N VAL A 103 10.44 18.48 -11.75
CA VAL A 103 9.89 18.41 -13.09
C VAL A 103 10.04 16.98 -13.63
N PHE A 104 9.07 16.57 -14.43
CA PHE A 104 9.04 15.22 -14.96
C PHE A 104 8.46 15.19 -16.37
N ASN A 105 8.80 14.13 -17.10
CA ASN A 105 8.10 13.80 -18.32
C ASN A 105 6.95 12.84 -18.03
N TYR A 106 5.80 13.06 -18.66
CA TYR A 106 4.61 12.22 -18.44
C TYR A 106 4.86 10.75 -18.78
N ASP A 107 5.57 10.46 -19.88
CA ASP A 107 5.80 9.07 -20.28
C ASP A 107 6.70 8.35 -19.28
N ASP A 108 7.63 9.07 -18.65
CA ASP A 108 8.55 8.51 -17.65
C ASP A 108 7.86 8.23 -16.33
N ILE A 109 7.05 9.18 -15.86
CA ILE A 109 6.22 8.98 -14.67
C ILE A 109 5.19 7.88 -14.90
N ASN A 110 4.58 7.84 -16.08
CA ASN A 110 3.63 6.79 -16.44
C ASN A 110 4.30 5.42 -16.63
N LYS A 111 5.61 5.33 -16.84
CA LYS A 111 6.31 4.04 -16.83
C LYS A 111 6.76 3.67 -15.41
N GLY A 112 7.26 4.62 -14.64
CA GLY A 112 7.77 4.38 -13.30
C GLY A 112 6.71 4.24 -12.21
N LEU A 113 5.85 5.24 -12.04
CA LEU A 113 4.84 5.29 -10.98
C LEU A 113 3.54 4.56 -11.32
N ASN A 114 3.25 4.30 -12.60
CA ASN A 114 2.00 3.65 -12.98
C ASN A 114 1.89 2.23 -12.41
N GLU A 115 2.97 1.44 -12.44
CA GLU A 115 2.98 0.11 -11.83
C GLU A 115 2.63 0.17 -10.33
N ILE A 116 3.12 1.18 -9.61
CA ILE A 116 2.78 1.40 -8.20
C ILE A 116 1.32 1.88 -8.06
N ASN A 117 0.90 2.83 -8.90
CA ASN A 117 -0.45 3.41 -8.87
C ASN A 117 -1.55 2.39 -9.19
N GLN A 118 -1.26 1.37 -10.00
CA GLN A 118 -2.22 0.29 -10.31
C GLN A 118 -2.65 -0.47 -9.04
N PHE A 119 -1.78 -0.58 -8.03
CA PHE A 119 -2.13 -1.21 -6.76
C PHE A 119 -3.18 -0.41 -5.97
N ALA A 120 -3.32 0.89 -6.19
CA ALA A 120 -4.35 1.70 -5.52
C ALA A 120 -5.77 1.19 -5.85
N ASN A 121 -5.96 0.60 -7.03
CA ASN A 121 -7.24 0.04 -7.48
C ASN A 121 -7.44 -1.43 -7.06
N ASN A 122 -6.43 -2.08 -6.46
CA ASN A 122 -6.54 -3.48 -6.07
C ASN A 122 -7.45 -3.62 -4.83
N VAL A 123 -8.50 -4.44 -4.93
CA VAL A 123 -9.49 -4.63 -3.85
C VAL A 123 -8.84 -5.15 -2.56
N TRP A 124 -7.79 -5.97 -2.68
CA TRP A 124 -7.09 -6.60 -1.56
C TRP A 124 -6.03 -5.70 -0.92
N LEU A 125 -5.70 -4.55 -1.52
CA LEU A 125 -4.74 -3.64 -0.91
C LEU A 125 -5.39 -2.89 0.29
N PRO A 126 -4.76 -2.89 1.48
CA PRO A 126 -5.27 -2.17 2.64
C PRO A 126 -5.47 -0.67 2.38
N ASN A 127 -6.59 -0.13 2.86
CA ASN A 127 -6.97 1.27 2.63
C ASN A 127 -5.92 2.29 3.13
N GLN A 128 -5.20 1.98 4.21
CA GLN A 128 -4.12 2.83 4.72
C GLN A 128 -2.95 2.95 3.73
N ILE A 129 -2.59 1.87 3.05
CA ILE A 129 -1.55 1.86 2.01
C ILE A 129 -2.06 2.55 0.74
N LYS A 130 -3.32 2.30 0.33
CA LYS A 130 -3.96 3.00 -0.81
C LYS A 130 -3.88 4.52 -0.68
N LYS A 131 -4.19 5.05 0.50
CA LYS A 131 -4.13 6.49 0.78
C LYS A 131 -2.72 7.05 0.65
N LYS A 132 -1.68 6.26 0.98
CA LYS A 132 -0.28 6.67 0.82
C LYS A 132 0.16 6.65 -0.65
N ILE A 133 -0.30 5.67 -1.44
CA ILE A 133 -0.06 5.63 -2.89
C ILE A 133 -0.67 6.86 -3.59
N GLN A 134 -1.87 7.28 -3.20
CA GLN A 134 -2.49 8.47 -3.78
C GLN A 134 -1.75 9.79 -3.49
N LYS A 135 -0.85 9.81 -2.49
CA LYS A 135 -0.03 11.01 -2.19
C LYS A 135 1.22 11.10 -3.06
N ILE A 136 1.76 9.96 -3.50
CA ILE A 136 2.92 9.92 -4.40
C ILE A 136 2.52 10.11 -5.86
N SER A 137 1.23 10.01 -6.17
CA SER A 137 0.74 10.12 -7.54
C SER A 137 0.75 11.56 -8.04
N LEU A 138 1.55 11.82 -9.07
CA LEU A 138 1.73 13.14 -9.70
C LEU A 138 0.64 13.41 -10.76
N TRP A 139 -0.64 13.23 -10.40
CA TRP A 139 -1.77 13.20 -11.34
C TRP A 139 -2.15 14.52 -11.99
N SER A 140 -1.61 15.62 -11.50
CA SER A 140 -1.99 16.95 -11.96
C SER A 140 -0.73 17.66 -12.41
N ALA A 141 -0.64 18.00 -13.70
CA ALA A 141 0.55 18.63 -14.21
C ALA A 141 0.28 19.83 -15.11
N SER A 142 1.12 20.84 -14.95
CA SER A 142 1.19 22.01 -15.81
C SER A 142 2.44 21.90 -16.66
N SER A 143 2.32 22.12 -17.96
CA SER A 143 3.50 22.18 -18.85
C SER A 143 4.38 23.34 -18.42
N VAL A 144 5.68 23.10 -18.33
CA VAL A 144 6.67 24.15 -18.14
C VAL A 144 7.41 24.32 -19.46
N GLU A 145 7.56 25.57 -19.92
CA GLU A 145 8.39 25.86 -21.08
C GLU A 145 9.80 25.31 -20.82
N ASP A 146 10.34 24.60 -21.82
CA ASP A 146 11.64 23.93 -21.78
C ASP A 146 12.79 24.94 -21.82
N THR A 147 12.81 25.85 -20.85
CA THR A 147 13.92 26.74 -20.61
C THR A 147 14.56 26.29 -19.32
N PHE A 148 15.58 25.44 -19.48
CA PHE A 148 16.71 25.28 -18.56
C PHE A 148 17.28 26.61 -18.03
N SER A 149 16.86 27.75 -18.60
CA SER A 149 17.16 29.11 -18.16
C SER A 149 16.82 29.43 -16.69
N HIS A 150 16.02 28.63 -15.99
CA HIS A 150 15.83 28.76 -14.54
C HIS A 150 16.83 27.91 -13.76
N LYS A 151 18.12 28.24 -13.93
CA LYS A 151 19.22 27.65 -13.17
C LYS A 151 18.85 27.59 -11.69
N ASN A 152 19.13 26.45 -11.07
CA ASN A 152 18.90 26.16 -9.67
C ASN A 152 17.46 25.97 -9.15
N LYS A 153 16.40 26.20 -9.93
CA LYS A 153 15.01 26.07 -9.42
C LYS A 153 14.44 24.66 -9.48
N TYR A 154 14.77 23.93 -10.55
CA TYR A 154 14.14 22.66 -10.89
C TYR A 154 15.11 21.48 -10.77
N VAL A 155 14.53 20.30 -10.50
CA VAL A 155 15.21 19.01 -10.61
C VAL A 155 14.36 18.09 -11.46
N LYS A 156 14.96 17.53 -12.50
CA LYS A 156 14.32 16.55 -13.38
C LYS A 156 14.36 15.20 -12.71
N ILE A 157 13.25 14.48 -12.71
CA ILE A 157 13.20 13.09 -12.25
C ILE A 157 12.90 12.14 -13.40
N TYR A 158 13.53 10.98 -13.35
CA TYR A 158 13.37 9.89 -14.31
C TYR A 158 13.23 8.58 -13.56
N PHE A 159 12.50 7.63 -14.14
CA PHE A 159 12.39 6.27 -13.62
C PHE A 159 13.08 5.30 -14.58
N ASP A 160 13.86 4.37 -14.01
CA ASP A 160 14.42 3.17 -14.64
C ASP A 160 15.36 3.39 -15.86
N LEU A 161 15.48 4.61 -16.37
CA LEU A 161 16.29 4.98 -17.52
C LEU A 161 17.20 6.17 -17.19
N TYR A 162 18.50 5.99 -17.42
CA TYR A 162 19.50 7.02 -17.18
C TYR A 162 19.33 8.22 -18.14
N PRO A 163 19.55 9.47 -17.70
CA PRO A 163 19.27 10.67 -18.49
C PRO A 163 20.02 10.76 -19.82
N GLU A 164 21.26 10.24 -19.90
CA GLU A 164 22.06 10.31 -21.13
C GLU A 164 21.51 9.49 -22.30
N ALA A 165 20.65 8.50 -22.04
CA ALA A 165 19.98 7.72 -23.07
C ALA A 165 18.91 8.52 -23.84
N ARG A 166 18.68 9.80 -23.49
CA ARG A 166 17.56 10.63 -23.97
C ARG A 166 17.97 11.90 -24.72
N LYS A 167 19.27 12.10 -24.99
CA LYS A 167 19.79 13.33 -25.61
C LYS A 167 19.14 13.70 -26.96
N ASP A 168 18.48 12.74 -27.63
CA ASP A 168 17.88 12.93 -28.96
C ASP A 168 16.34 13.07 -28.97
N ILE A 169 15.68 13.06 -27.81
CA ILE A 169 14.20 13.15 -27.73
C ILE A 169 13.80 14.56 -27.32
N LYS A 170 12.93 15.21 -28.09
CA LYS A 170 12.29 16.45 -27.65
C LYS A 170 11.29 16.12 -26.54
N VAL A 171 11.67 16.39 -25.29
CA VAL A 171 10.89 16.05 -24.10
C VAL A 171 10.15 17.29 -23.60
N THR A 172 8.83 17.21 -23.46
CA THR A 172 8.06 18.21 -22.72
C THR A 172 8.13 17.90 -21.22
N TRP A 173 8.46 18.92 -20.44
CA TRP A 173 8.56 18.85 -18.99
C TRP A 173 7.31 19.40 -18.32
N PHE A 174 6.92 18.76 -17.23
CA PHE A 174 5.74 19.09 -16.45
C PHE A 174 6.11 19.23 -14.98
N THR A 175 5.45 20.15 -14.28
CA THR A 175 5.47 20.24 -12.81
C THR A 175 4.16 19.73 -12.26
N THR A 176 4.11 19.36 -10.98
CA THR A 176 2.84 19.19 -10.30
C THR A 176 2.06 20.52 -10.27
N ASN A 177 0.73 20.46 -10.31
CA ASN A 177 -0.11 21.66 -10.23
C ASN A 177 0.34 22.55 -9.05
N GLN A 178 0.43 23.86 -9.30
CA GLN A 178 0.91 24.90 -8.37
C GLN A 178 2.44 24.98 -8.16
N ASN A 179 3.26 24.13 -8.78
CA ASN A 179 4.73 24.15 -8.64
C ASN A 179 5.23 23.92 -7.20
N GLU A 180 4.46 23.19 -6.37
CA GLU A 180 4.75 23.11 -4.93
C GLU A 180 5.51 21.85 -4.52
N THR A 181 5.53 20.79 -5.34
CA THR A 181 6.17 19.54 -4.93
C THR A 181 7.68 19.60 -5.10
N THR A 182 8.37 19.70 -3.97
CA THR A 182 9.83 19.60 -3.92
C THR A 182 10.30 18.15 -3.99
N LEU A 183 11.57 17.94 -4.29
CA LEU A 183 12.18 16.60 -4.24
C LEU A 183 12.07 15.99 -2.84
N LYS A 184 12.20 16.82 -1.81
CA LYS A 184 12.01 16.42 -0.42
C LYS A 184 10.60 15.92 -0.15
N ASP A 185 9.57 16.65 -0.58
CA ASP A 185 8.17 16.26 -0.33
C ASP A 185 7.83 14.93 -1.00
N PHE A 186 8.32 14.74 -2.22
CA PHE A 186 8.16 13.50 -2.96
C PHE A 186 8.88 12.34 -2.26
N ARG A 187 10.14 12.53 -1.83
CA ARG A 187 10.91 11.52 -1.10
C ARG A 187 10.25 11.16 0.23
N LEU A 188 9.78 12.15 0.98
CA LEU A 188 9.06 11.93 2.24
C LEU A 188 7.76 11.15 2.01
N SER A 189 7.01 11.46 0.96
CA SER A 189 5.79 10.73 0.61
C SER A 189 6.05 9.27 0.25
N LEU A 190 7.17 9.00 -0.46
CA LEU A 190 7.63 7.66 -0.77
C LEU A 190 8.09 6.89 0.47
N GLN A 191 8.84 7.55 1.36
CA GLN A 191 9.28 6.98 2.63
C GLN A 191 8.10 6.65 3.54
N ASP A 192 7.12 7.55 3.61
CA ASP A 192 5.87 7.36 4.33
C ASP A 192 5.11 6.12 3.85
N LEU A 193 5.10 5.85 2.54
CA LEU A 193 4.49 4.65 1.97
C LEU A 193 5.26 3.38 2.41
N LEU A 194 6.59 3.39 2.35
CA LEU A 194 7.42 2.27 2.78
C LEU A 194 7.27 1.96 4.26
N VAL A 195 7.23 2.99 5.10
CA VAL A 195 7.00 2.86 6.55
C VAL A 195 5.62 2.26 6.83
N GLU A 196 4.58 2.73 6.13
CA GLU A 196 3.23 2.18 6.27
C GLU A 196 3.16 0.70 5.87
N ILE A 197 3.81 0.33 4.76
CA ILE A 197 3.93 -1.07 4.32
C ILE A 197 4.62 -1.91 5.40
N LYS A 198 5.74 -1.42 5.96
CA LYS A 198 6.47 -2.11 7.04
C LYS A 198 5.60 -2.34 8.27
N ILE A 199 4.93 -1.29 8.74
CA ILE A 199 4.05 -1.35 9.92
C ILE A 199 2.93 -2.35 9.67
N TRP A 200 2.31 -2.30 8.49
CA TRP A 200 1.20 -3.20 8.16
C TRP A 200 1.65 -4.66 8.08
N LEU A 201 2.76 -4.95 7.40
CA LEU A 201 3.31 -6.30 7.28
C LEU A 201 3.73 -6.86 8.65
N ASN A 202 4.43 -6.09 9.48
CA ASN A 202 4.85 -6.55 10.81
C ASN A 202 3.68 -6.84 11.75
N LYS A 203 2.52 -6.19 11.53
CA LYS A 203 1.30 -6.42 12.32
C LYS A 203 0.52 -7.65 11.87
N HIS A 204 0.57 -7.98 10.58
CA HIS A 204 -0.35 -8.94 9.96
C HIS A 204 0.34 -10.17 9.38
N SER A 205 1.67 -10.19 9.32
CA SER A 205 2.47 -11.33 8.89
C SER A 205 3.49 -11.68 9.96
N ASP A 206 3.79 -12.97 10.10
CA ASP A 206 4.92 -13.45 10.93
C ASP A 206 6.28 -13.09 10.31
N TYR A 207 6.26 -12.49 9.11
CA TYR A 207 7.42 -11.95 8.46
C TYR A 207 7.82 -10.65 9.16
N LYS A 208 8.90 -10.70 9.95
CA LYS A 208 9.66 -9.49 10.25
C LYS A 208 10.24 -9.02 8.93
N ALA A 209 9.58 -8.05 8.32
CA ALA A 209 10.11 -7.49 7.10
C ALA A 209 11.43 -6.80 7.47
N ASP A 210 12.54 -7.46 7.14
CA ASP A 210 13.87 -6.84 7.03
C ASP A 210 13.84 -5.87 5.85
N ILE A 211 12.97 -4.88 5.98
CA ILE A 211 13.10 -3.63 5.27
C ILE A 211 14.16 -2.92 6.09
N ASN A 212 15.41 -3.02 5.63
CA ASN A 212 16.38 -1.97 5.87
C ASN A 212 15.68 -0.69 5.38
N ILE A 213 15.05 0.03 6.31
CA ILE A 213 14.60 1.42 6.19
C ILE A 213 15.68 2.20 6.92
#